data_AF-A0A150JNP2-F1
#
_entry.id   AF-A0A150JNP2-F1
#
_cell.length_a   1.000
_cell.length_b   1.000
_cell.length_c   1.000
_cell.angle_alpha   90.00
_cell.angle_beta   90.00
_cell.angle_gamma   90.00
#
_symmetry.space_group_name_H-M   'P 1'
#
loop_
_entity.id
_entity.type
_entity.pdbx_description
1 polymer ?
#
loop_
_entity_poly.entity_id
_entity_poly.type
_entity_poly.pdbx_seq_one_letter_code
_entity_poly.pdbx_strand_id
1 'polypeptide(L)' 'MCIKAIIGAVLLFFLNQVGSRYGLHVPINAATVSVSGLLGIPGVIGLTVIQTWILS' A
#
# COMPACT_ATOMS: atom_id res chain seq x y z
N MET A 1 0.99 -17.37 -6.44
CA MET A 1 1.77 -16.12 -6.31
C MET A 1 0.97 -14.90 -6.74
N CYS A 2 0.38 -14.90 -7.94
CA CYS A 2 -0.33 -13.75 -8.51
C CYS A 2 -1.56 -13.29 -7.70
N ILE A 3 -2.34 -14.19 -7.10
CA ILE A 3 -3.50 -13.85 -6.26
C ILE A 3 -3.12 -12.91 -5.09
N LYS A 4 -1.99 -13.17 -4.43
CA LYS A 4 -1.52 -12.37 -3.28
C LYS A 4 -1.13 -10.96 -3.69
N ALA A 5 -0.51 -10.82 -4.87
CA ALA A 5 -0.21 -9.52 -5.46
C ALA A 5 -1.50 -8.75 -5.82
N ILE A 6 -2.50 -9.42 -6.40
CA ILE A 6 -3.80 -8.78 -6.71
C ILE A 6 -4.46 -8.26 -5.42
N ILE A 7 -4.44 -9.06 -4.35
CA ILE A 7 -4.98 -8.65 -3.03
C ILE A 7 -4.23 -7.43 -2.48
N GLY A 8 -2.89 -7.43 -2.55
CA GLY A 8 -2.06 -6.30 -2.12
C GLY A 8 -2.33 -5.03 -2.93
N ALA A 9 -2.45 -5.14 -4.26
CA ALA A 9 -2.79 -4.02 -5.14
C ALA A 9 -4.17 -3.45 -4.85
N VAL A 10 -5.17 -4.29 -4.60
CA VAL A 10 -6.53 -3.86 -4.23
C VAL A 10 -6.53 -3.17 -2.86
N LEU A 11 -5.81 -3.72 -1.87
CA LEU A 11 -5.67 -3.09 -0.56
C LEU A 11 -5.01 -1.70 -0.64
N LEU A 12 -3.91 -1.59 -1.40
CA LEU A 12 -3.24 -0.31 -1.62
C LEU A 12 -4.13 0.68 -2.40
N PHE A 13 -4.93 0.20 -3.34
CA PHE A 13 -5.89 1.02 -4.07
C PHE A 13 -6.96 1.61 -3.13
N PHE A 14 -7.57 0.81 -2.26
CA PHE A 14 -8.50 1.32 -1.26
C PHE A 14 -7.83 2.29 -0.28
N LEU A 15 -6.63 1.95 0.19
CA LEU A 15 -5.88 2.82 1.09
C LEU A 15 -5.57 4.16 0.44
N ASN A 16 -5.17 4.19 -0.83
CA ASN A 16 -4.96 5.44 -1.57
C ASN A 16 -6.24 6.22 -1.79
N GLN A 17 -7.37 5.56 -2.08
CA GLN A 17 -8.64 6.27 -2.24
C GLN A 17 -9.08 6.96 -0.93
N VAL A 18 -8.85 6.33 0.22
CA VAL A 18 -9.14 6.91 1.54
C VAL A 18 -8.07 7.95 1.94
N GLY A 19 -6.80 7.60 1.75
CA GLY A 19 -5.62 8.39 2.12
C GLY A 19 -5.39 9.63 1.27
N SER A 20 -5.86 9.63 0.01
CA SER A 20 -5.78 10.79 -0.89
C SER A 20 -6.47 12.02 -0.30
N ARG A 21 -7.52 11.85 0.51
CA ARG A 21 -8.19 12.96 1.23
C ARG A 21 -7.30 13.57 2.32
N TYR A 22 -6.30 12.82 2.78
CA TYR A 22 -5.31 13.21 3.77
C TYR A 22 -3.93 13.51 3.15
N GLY A 23 -3.83 13.55 1.80
CA GLY A 23 -2.56 13.77 1.09
C GLY A 23 -1.65 12.53 1.00
N LEU A 24 -2.14 11.36 1.41
CA LEU A 24 -1.38 10.11 1.43
C LEU A 24 -1.63 9.31 0.15
N HIS A 25 -0.59 9.10 -0.64
CA HIS A 25 -0.67 8.36 -1.91
C HIS A 25 0.53 7.42 -2.09
N VAL A 26 0.37 6.16 -1.70
CA VAL A 26 1.39 5.13 -1.87
C VAL A 26 1.40 4.64 -3.33
N PRO A 27 2.51 4.78 -4.08
CA PRO A 27 2.53 4.33 -5.47
C PRO A 27 2.26 2.83 -5.59
N ILE A 28 1.34 2.43 -6.46
CA ILE A 28 0.98 1.03 -6.71
C ILE A 28 1.93 0.48 -7.77
N ASN A 29 3.06 -0.10 -7.34
CA ASN A 29 4.07 -0.69 -8.20
C ASN A 29 4.39 -2.12 -7.75
N ALA A 30 5.17 -2.86 -8.54
CA ALA A 30 5.47 -4.26 -8.22
C ALA A 30 6.10 -4.45 -6.84
N ALA A 31 6.87 -3.49 -6.33
CA ALA A 31 7.49 -3.58 -5.01
C ALA A 31 6.47 -3.38 -3.88
N THR A 32 5.67 -2.32 -3.92
CA THR A 32 4.64 -2.04 -2.89
C THR A 32 3.54 -3.09 -2.90
N VAL A 33 3.14 -3.56 -4.08
CA VAL A 33 2.19 -4.66 -4.27
C VAL A 33 2.74 -5.99 -3.74
N SER A 34 4.03 -6.26 -3.92
CA SER A 34 4.66 -7.47 -3.36
C SER A 34 4.74 -7.41 -1.85
N VAL A 35 5.09 -6.27 -1.26
CA VAL A 35 5.18 -6.08 0.20
C VAL A 35 3.78 -6.16 0.84
N SER A 36 2.79 -5.45 0.28
CA SER A 36 1.40 -5.51 0.75
C SER A 36 0.72 -6.85 0.48
N GLY A 37 1.07 -7.55 -0.61
CA GLY A 37 0.53 -8.87 -0.91
C GLY A 37 1.19 -10.01 -0.12
N LEU A 38 2.46 -9.84 0.28
CA LEU A 38 3.18 -10.82 1.10
C LEU A 38 2.86 -10.66 2.58
N LEU A 39 2.87 -9.43 3.10
CA LEU A 39 2.60 -9.13 4.50
C LEU A 39 1.11 -8.88 4.77
N GLY A 40 0.29 -8.54 3.76
CA GLY A 40 -1.12 -8.20 3.94
C GLY A 40 -1.32 -6.82 4.58
N ILE A 41 -2.28 -6.75 5.51
CA ILE A 41 -2.62 -5.54 6.28
C ILE A 41 -1.40 -4.88 6.95
N PRO A 42 -0.53 -5.60 7.69
CA PRO A 42 0.63 -4.95 8.31
C PRO A 42 1.62 -4.36 7.29
N GLY A 43 1.74 -4.95 6.09
CA GLY A 43 2.57 -4.40 5.01
C GLY A 43 2.01 -3.10 4.45
N VAL A 44 0.69 -3.02 4.30
CA VAL A 44 -0.04 -1.83 3.84
C VAL A 44 0.10 -0.69 4.85
N ILE A 45 -0.03 -0.98 6.16
CA ILE A 45 0.16 0.00 7.23
C ILE A 45 1.61 0.48 7.28
N GLY A 46 2.59 -0.42 7.18
CA GLY A 46 4.01 -0.04 7.17
C GLY A 46 4.37 0.89 6.01
N LEU A 47 3.91 0.56 4.79
CA LEU A 47 4.10 1.41 3.61
C LEU A 47 3.45 2.79 3.77
N THR A 48 2.25 2.82 4.35
CA THR A 48 1.52 4.06 4.66
C THR A 48 2.32 4.93 5.60
N VAL A 49 2.80 4.39 6.72
CA VAL A 49 3.59 5.11 7.72
C VAL A 49 4.90 5.64 7.13
N ILE A 50 5.61 4.84 6.34
CA ILE A 50 6.84 5.29 5.65
C ILE A 50 6.52 6.48 4.74
N GLN A 51 5.43 6.40 3.98
CA GLN A 51 4.98 7.49 3.11
C GLN A 51 4.56 8.74 3.88
N THR A 52 3.88 8.60 5.02
CA THR A 52 3.38 9.75 5.79
C THR A 52 4.43 10.40 6.69
N TRP A 53 5.41 9.64 7.18
CA TRP A 53 6.34 10.10 8.20
C TRP A 53 7.78 10.24 7.72
N ILE A 54 8.20 9.45 6.73
CA ILE A 54 9.59 9.43 6.24
C ILE A 54 9.72 10.19 4.92
N LEU A 55 8.76 10.02 4.00
CA LEU A 55 8.75 10.67 2.69
C LEU A 55 7.88 11.94 2.62
N SER A 56 7.35 12.40 3.76
CA SER A 56 6.40 13.51 3.83
C SER A 56 6.90 14.82 3.22
#